data_AF-A0A6J6JJY4-F1
#
_entry.id   AF-A0A6J6JJY4-F1
#
_cell.length_a   1.000
_cell.length_b   1.000
_cell.length_c   1.000
_cell.angle_alpha   90.00
_cell.angle_beta   90.00
_cell.angle_gamma   90.00
#
_symmetry.space_group_name_H-M   'P 1'
#
loop_
_entity.id
_entity.type
_entity.pdbx_description
1 polymer ?
#
loop_
_entity_poly.entity_id
_entity_poly.type
_entity_poly.pdbx_seq_one_letter_code
_entity_poly.pdbx_strand_id
1 'polypeptide(L)' 'MIPHPRAFERAFVMVPWSMLDPDAVLPGHGLVRELAVPLQEKVWLAK' A
#
# COMPACT_ATOMS: atom_id res chain seq x y z
N MET A 1 16.21 2.99 -7.24
CA MET A 1 15.31 3.68 -6.29
C MET A 1 14.50 2.63 -5.56
N ILE A 2 14.55 2.63 -4.22
CA ILE A 2 13.71 1.79 -3.36
C ILE A 2 13.12 2.73 -2.29
N PRO A 3 11.80 2.71 -2.05
CA PRO A 3 10.75 1.94 -2.74
C PRO A 3 10.47 2.41 -4.18
N HIS A 4 9.78 1.59 -4.98
CA HIS A 4 9.41 1.94 -6.37
C HIS A 4 8.53 3.20 -6.40
N PRO A 5 8.80 4.19 -7.26
CA PRO A 5 8.10 5.49 -7.22
C PRO A 5 6.58 5.39 -7.37
N ARG A 6 6.10 4.42 -8.15
CA ARG A 6 4.65 4.16 -8.37
C ARG A 6 4.07 3.05 -7.49
N ALA A 7 4.68 2.75 -6.35
CA ALA A 7 4.15 1.72 -5.44
C ALA A 7 2.74 2.06 -4.94
N PHE A 8 2.47 3.35 -4.68
CA PHE A 8 1.18 3.85 -4.22
C PHE A 8 0.00 3.59 -5.17
N GLU A 9 0.25 3.30 -6.45
CA GLU A 9 -0.80 3.01 -7.43
C GLU A 9 -1.16 1.51 -7.46
N ARG A 10 -0.36 0.65 -6.83
CA ARG A 10 -0.46 -0.81 -6.95
C ARG A 10 -1.18 -1.39 -5.74
N ALA A 11 -2.44 -1.73 -5.93
CA ALA A 11 -3.28 -2.30 -4.88
C ALA A 11 -2.69 -3.58 -4.26
N PHE A 12 -2.18 -4.50 -5.09
CA PHE A 12 -1.53 -5.74 -4.62
C PHE A 12 -0.19 -5.52 -3.88
N VAL A 13 0.34 -4.30 -3.87
CA VAL A 13 1.50 -3.91 -3.04
C VAL A 13 1.01 -3.22 -1.77
N MET A 14 0.20 -2.16 -1.92
CA MET A 14 -0.21 -1.30 -0.80
C MET A 14 -1.10 -2.04 0.21
N VAL A 15 -2.00 -2.91 -0.26
CA VAL A 15 -2.95 -3.59 0.61
C VAL A 15 -2.25 -4.64 1.49
N PRO A 16 -1.42 -5.57 0.97
CA PRO A 16 -0.57 -6.43 1.80
C PRO A 16 0.39 -5.66 2.71
N TRP A 17 1.02 -4.60 2.22
CA TRP A 17 1.94 -3.80 3.03
C TRP A 17 1.21 -3.17 4.22
N SER A 18 0.03 -2.57 4.01
CA SER A 18 -0.77 -1.99 5.10
C SER A 18 -1.21 -3.01 6.15
N MET A 19 -1.38 -4.29 5.79
CA MET A 19 -1.73 -5.34 6.74
C MET A 19 -0.54 -5.78 7.60
N LEU A 20 0.67 -5.73 7.03
CA LEU A 20 1.90 -6.13 7.70
C LEU A 20 2.47 -5.00 8.57
N ASP A 21 2.46 -3.77 8.06
CA ASP A 21 2.98 -2.58 8.73
C ASP A 21 2.13 -1.34 8.37
N PRO A 22 1.05 -1.06 9.11
CA PRO A 22 0.14 0.04 8.80
C PRO A 22 0.75 1.43 9.06
N ASP A 23 1.77 1.52 9.92
CA ASP A 23 2.42 2.78 10.29
C ASP A 23 3.64 3.09 9.40
N ALA A 24 3.99 2.19 8.47
CA ALA A 24 4.98 2.45 7.44
C ALA A 24 4.66 3.72 6.63
N VAL A 25 5.69 4.51 6.35
CA VAL A 25 5.61 5.71 5.52
C VAL A 25 6.21 5.43 4.14
N LEU A 26 5.43 5.66 3.10
CA LEU A 26 5.92 5.70 1.72
C LEU A 26 6.49 7.11 1.45
N PRO A 27 7.80 7.26 1.20
CA PRO A 27 8.40 8.56 0.96
C PRO A 27 7.67 9.35 -0.14
N GLY A 28 7.34 10.60 0.16
CA GLY A 28 6.62 11.50 -0.74
C GLY A 28 5.10 11.28 -0.85
N HIS A 29 4.54 10.26 -0.19
CA HIS A 29 3.11 9.93 -0.30
C HIS A 29 2.39 9.83 1.05
N GLY A 30 3.10 9.50 2.13
CA GLY A 30 2.51 9.41 3.48
C GLY A 30 2.33 7.98 3.97
N LEU A 31 1.35 7.75 4.86
CA LEU A 31 1.15 6.46 5.52
C LEU A 31 0.61 5.41 4.56
N VAL A 32 1.17 4.20 4.60
CA VAL A 32 0.76 3.07 3.77
C VAL A 32 -0.71 2.73 4.02
N ARG A 33 -1.19 2.78 5.27
CA ARG A 33 -2.60 2.51 5.58
C ARG A 33 -3.58 3.46 4.91
N GLU A 34 -3.26 4.75 4.87
CA GLU A 34 -4.14 5.77 4.29
C GLU A 34 -4.20 5.61 2.77
N LEU A 35 -3.06 5.33 2.15
CA LEU A 35 -2.94 5.08 0.72
C LEU A 35 -3.60 3.75 0.30
N ALA A 36 -3.67 2.76 1.19
CA ALA A 36 -4.27 1.46 0.92
C ALA A 36 -5.82 1.49 0.95
N VAL A 37 -6.45 2.37 1.73
CA VAL A 37 -7.93 2.46 1.85
C VAL A 37 -8.65 2.48 0.50
N PRO A 38 -8.33 3.40 -0.45
CA PRO A 38 -9.03 3.45 -1.74
C PRO A 38 -8.68 2.28 -2.69
N LEU A 39 -7.75 1.41 -2.30
CA LEU A 39 -7.26 0.30 -3.11
C LEU A 39 -7.76 -1.07 -2.63
N GLN A 40 -8.39 -1.16 -1.46
CA GLN A 40 -8.81 -2.44 -0.86
C GLN A 40 -9.74 -3.24 -1.78
N GLU A 41 -10.70 -2.57 -2.41
CA GLU A 41 -11.67 -3.20 -3.32
C GLU A 41 -11.04 -3.72 -4.63
N LYS A 42 -9.80 -3.32 -4.94
CA LYS A 42 -9.08 -3.69 -6.16
C LYS A 42 -8.24 -4.96 -6.00
N VAL A 43 -8.28 -5.60 -4.83
CA VAL A 43 -7.55 -6.86 -4.58
C VAL A 43 -8.50 -7.89 -3.99
N TRP A 44 -8.29 -9.16 -4.34
CA TRP A 44 -8.87 -10.27 -3.60
C TRP A 44 -7.84 -10.81 -2.62
N LEU A 45 -8.20 -10.85 -1.34
CA LEU A 45 -7.39 -11.50 -0.31
C LEU A 45 -7.73 -12.99 -0.31
N ALA A 46 -6.85 -13.79 -0.91
CA ALA A 46 -6.88 -15.22 -0.73
C ALA A 46 -6.33 -15.57 0.67
N LYS A 47 -6.99 -16.50 1.35
CA LYS A 47 -6.48 -17.12 2.58
C LYS A 47 -5.37 -18.11 2.28
#